data_AF-A0A935Z6B4-F1
#
_entry.id   AF-A0A935Z6B4-F1
#
_cell.length_a   1.000
_cell.length_b   1.000
_cell.length_c   1.000
_cell.angle_alpha   90.00
_cell.angle_beta   90.00
_cell.angle_gamma   90.00
#
_symmetry.space_group_name_H-M   'P 1'
#
loop_
_entity.id
_entity.type
_entity.pdbx_description
1 polymer ?
#
loop_
_entity_poly.entity_id
_entity_poly.type
_entity_poly.pdbx_seq_one_letter_code
_entity_poly.pdbx_strand_id
1 'polypeptide(L)'
;MLTADVRFEGWTHESWTRFLALWKPSAPPEREVDRPKGGLFLVHDKGVVVKAIHSVRGRLPPGEPYPAAGPERAALLPRLAERNEASWVFCAERNALEEVMERFGARIRRTDDLTAQTLILVSIIQQMTAEGLLDRWPRRLHGVPPPTPNVVQRSIDAVCPSGKCVVLGLFEEGELYTAAILRRKGPGFDVLAGPQDVLAHTGHLSGDWRRDSLYLTRTVTETYGELGLGVFAEHDTFKRLQREAKPGDWGKAIAVRDVSVSPMPPAIALALGVDGARLAAEKLGKLPAIQRFQPFFSLVRDTLEDAAGDSDVSQMLGFNPLEALRTLLAR
;
A
#
# COMPACT_ATOMS: atom_id res chain seq x y z
N MET A 1 -5.38 11.67 -4.96
CA MET A 1 -6.43 12.48 -5.61
C MET A 1 -6.41 12.21 -7.10
N LEU A 2 -7.55 11.85 -7.70
CA LEU A 2 -7.72 11.87 -9.15
C LEU A 2 -8.40 13.18 -9.54
N THR A 3 -8.03 13.78 -10.67
CA THR A 3 -8.77 14.93 -11.20
C THR A 3 -10.11 14.49 -11.79
N ALA A 4 -11.04 15.42 -11.97
CA ALA A 4 -12.35 15.13 -12.56
C ALA A 4 -12.25 14.62 -14.02
N ASP A 5 -11.19 15.00 -14.71
CA ASP A 5 -10.85 14.66 -16.09
C ASP A 5 -9.76 13.58 -16.19
N VAL A 6 -9.60 12.74 -15.16
CA VAL A 6 -8.59 11.69 -15.14
C VAL A 6 -8.73 10.75 -16.34
N ARG A 7 -7.62 10.48 -17.01
CA ARG A 7 -7.54 9.58 -18.16
C ARG A 7 -6.91 8.25 -17.77
N PHE A 8 -7.48 7.17 -18.28
CA PHE A 8 -6.94 5.81 -18.15
C PHE A 8 -6.49 5.34 -19.52
N GLU A 9 -5.19 5.15 -19.71
CA GLU A 9 -4.56 4.95 -21.02
C GLU A 9 -3.60 3.75 -20.96
N GLY A 10 -3.31 3.09 -22.08
CA GLY A 10 -2.27 2.03 -22.12
C GLY A 10 -2.53 0.74 -21.32
N TRP A 11 -3.77 0.51 -20.88
CA TRP A 11 -4.16 -0.68 -20.13
C TRP A 11 -4.83 -1.73 -21.04
N THR A 12 -4.38 -2.97 -20.94
CA THR A 12 -5.08 -4.15 -21.45
C THR A 12 -5.65 -4.93 -20.27
N HIS A 13 -6.58 -5.84 -20.54
CA HIS A 13 -7.08 -6.76 -19.51
C HIS A 13 -5.92 -7.51 -18.83
N GLU A 14 -4.94 -7.94 -19.61
CA GLU A 14 -3.77 -8.65 -19.11
C GLU A 14 -2.88 -7.76 -18.24
N SER A 15 -2.49 -6.56 -18.70
CA SER A 15 -1.60 -5.69 -17.93
C SER A 15 -2.26 -5.19 -16.63
N TRP A 16 -3.57 -4.94 -16.67
CA TRP A 16 -4.35 -4.61 -15.49
C TRP A 16 -4.39 -5.77 -14.49
N THR A 17 -4.61 -7.00 -14.98
CA THR A 17 -4.61 -8.20 -14.14
C THR A 17 -3.24 -8.45 -13.51
N ARG A 18 -2.15 -8.29 -14.26
CA ARG A 18 -0.77 -8.38 -13.76
C ARG A 18 -0.51 -7.32 -12.69
N PHE A 19 -0.89 -6.07 -12.93
CA PHE A 19 -0.73 -4.99 -11.95
C PHE A 19 -1.51 -5.26 -10.65
N LEU A 20 -2.78 -5.68 -10.74
CA LEU A 20 -3.57 -6.05 -9.58
C LEU A 20 -3.00 -7.27 -8.85
N ALA A 21 -2.40 -8.21 -9.58
CA ALA A 21 -1.78 -9.40 -9.00
C ALA A 21 -0.58 -9.07 -8.09
N LEU A 22 0.09 -7.93 -8.27
CA LEU A 22 1.17 -7.47 -7.38
C LEU A 22 0.66 -7.35 -5.94
N TRP A 23 -0.52 -6.73 -5.79
CA TRP A 23 -1.15 -6.41 -4.51
C TRP A 23 -1.90 -7.59 -3.89
N LYS A 24 -2.06 -8.71 -4.62
CA LYS A 24 -2.64 -9.93 -4.05
C LYS A 24 -1.69 -10.46 -2.98
N PRO A 25 -2.15 -10.68 -1.75
CA PRO A 25 -1.34 -11.37 -0.75
C PRO A 25 -0.93 -12.75 -1.28
N SER A 26 0.34 -13.16 -1.22
CA SER A 26 0.77 -14.57 -1.38
C SER A 26 1.65 -15.00 -0.20
N ALA A 27 1.91 -16.31 -0.10
CA ALA A 27 2.91 -16.89 0.81
C ALA A 27 3.96 -17.64 -0.04
N PRO A 28 5.09 -18.10 0.54
CA PRO A 28 6.01 -19.00 -0.16
C PRO A 28 5.26 -20.25 -0.66
N PRO A 29 5.70 -20.89 -1.76
CA PRO A 29 4.98 -22.01 -2.39
C PRO A 29 4.63 -23.13 -1.40
N GLU A 30 5.55 -23.44 -0.48
CA GLU A 30 5.39 -24.44 0.58
C GLU A 30 4.25 -24.13 1.56
N ARG A 31 3.92 -22.84 1.77
CA ARG A 31 2.84 -22.38 2.65
C ARG A 31 1.59 -21.95 1.90
N GLU A 32 1.62 -21.93 0.58
CA GLU A 32 0.51 -21.45 -0.26
C GLU A 32 -0.60 -22.50 -0.39
N VAL A 33 -0.25 -23.78 -0.25
CA VAL A 33 -1.20 -24.91 -0.22
C VAL A 33 -2.13 -24.83 0.98
N ASP A 34 -1.58 -24.63 2.18
CA ASP A 34 -2.32 -24.60 3.45
C ASP A 34 -2.84 -23.20 3.83
N ARG A 35 -2.72 -22.23 2.93
CA ARG A 35 -3.05 -20.85 3.26
C ARG A 35 -4.57 -20.63 3.28
N PRO A 36 -5.09 -19.90 4.28
CA PRO A 36 -6.43 -19.35 4.23
C PRO A 36 -6.68 -18.55 2.94
N LYS A 37 -7.70 -18.92 2.16
CA LYS A 37 -8.04 -18.30 0.86
C LYS A 37 -9.37 -17.56 0.95
N GLY A 38 -9.40 -16.32 0.48
CA GLY A 38 -10.60 -15.50 0.48
C GLY A 38 -10.90 -14.88 1.85
N GLY A 39 -12.14 -14.47 2.05
CA GLY A 39 -12.56 -13.94 3.34
C GLY A 39 -14.03 -14.17 3.63
N LEU A 40 -14.39 -13.88 4.88
CA LEU A 40 -15.69 -14.19 5.44
C LEU A 40 -16.45 -12.89 5.72
N PHE A 41 -17.59 -12.73 5.07
CA PHE A 41 -18.57 -11.68 5.36
C PHE A 41 -19.67 -12.24 6.26
N LEU A 42 -19.87 -11.61 7.40
CA LEU A 42 -20.87 -11.96 8.40
C LEU A 42 -21.84 -10.80 8.57
N VAL A 43 -23.13 -11.12 8.68
CA VAL A 43 -24.16 -10.18 9.16
C VAL A 43 -24.74 -10.76 10.43
N HIS A 44 -24.74 -9.97 11.50
CA HIS A 44 -25.36 -10.36 12.77
C HIS A 44 -26.57 -9.48 13.10
N ASP A 45 -27.48 -10.03 13.87
CA ASP A 45 -28.69 -9.36 14.34
C ASP A 45 -29.01 -9.89 15.73
N LYS A 46 -29.23 -8.99 16.70
CA LYS A 46 -29.55 -9.34 18.10
C LYS A 46 -28.64 -10.43 18.70
N GLY A 47 -27.36 -10.35 18.40
CA GLY A 47 -26.35 -11.27 18.93
C GLY A 47 -26.31 -12.65 18.27
N VAL A 48 -26.83 -12.81 17.04
CA VAL A 48 -26.72 -14.04 16.26
C VAL A 48 -26.33 -13.72 14.82
N VAL A 49 -25.45 -14.51 14.22
CA VAL A 49 -25.10 -14.43 12.80
C VAL A 49 -26.29 -14.88 11.96
N VAL A 50 -26.90 -13.98 11.19
CA VAL A 50 -28.03 -14.26 10.30
C VAL A 50 -27.61 -14.57 8.86
N LYS A 51 -26.40 -14.15 8.47
CA LYS A 51 -25.84 -14.41 7.14
C LYS A 51 -24.33 -14.58 7.23
N ALA A 52 -23.82 -15.61 6.57
CA ALA A 52 -22.39 -15.85 6.42
C ALA A 52 -22.07 -16.19 4.96
N ILE A 53 -21.11 -15.49 4.36
CA ILE A 53 -20.65 -15.73 3.00
C ILE A 53 -19.12 -15.78 3.00
N HIS A 54 -18.59 -16.88 2.51
CA HIS A 54 -17.18 -17.03 2.17
C HIS A 54 -16.96 -16.61 0.71
N SER A 55 -16.02 -15.71 0.44
CA SER A 55 -15.80 -15.16 -0.91
C SER A 55 -15.43 -16.20 -1.97
N VAL A 56 -14.94 -17.38 -1.55
CA VAL A 56 -14.58 -18.50 -2.44
C VAL A 56 -15.57 -19.67 -2.34
N ARG A 57 -16.05 -19.98 -1.14
CA ARG A 57 -16.88 -21.18 -0.87
C ARG A 57 -18.38 -20.88 -0.97
N GLY A 58 -18.75 -19.61 -1.12
CA GLY A 58 -20.13 -19.17 -1.18
C GLY A 58 -20.78 -19.11 0.21
N ARG A 59 -22.08 -19.39 0.26
CA ARG A 59 -22.89 -19.25 1.48
C ARG A 59 -22.53 -20.32 2.52
N LEU A 60 -22.39 -19.89 3.76
CA LEU A 60 -22.17 -20.75 4.92
C LEU A 60 -23.41 -20.78 5.83
N PRO A 61 -23.59 -21.82 6.67
CA PRO A 61 -24.71 -21.89 7.59
C PRO A 61 -24.68 -20.72 8.60
N PRO A 62 -25.82 -20.02 8.81
CA PRO A 62 -25.96 -19.01 9.86
C PRO A 62 -26.26 -19.67 11.21
N GLY A 63 -26.50 -18.85 12.24
CA GLY A 63 -26.96 -19.29 13.56
C GLY A 63 -25.89 -19.29 14.65
N GLU A 64 -24.67 -18.91 14.31
CA GLU A 64 -23.60 -18.79 15.29
C GLU A 64 -23.85 -17.63 16.25
N PRO A 65 -23.69 -17.83 17.57
CA PRO A 65 -23.79 -16.74 18.53
C PRO A 65 -22.77 -15.65 18.23
N TYR A 66 -23.21 -14.41 18.32
CA TYR A 66 -22.40 -13.21 18.18
C TYR A 66 -22.46 -12.42 19.49
N PRO A 67 -21.50 -12.60 20.41
CA PRO A 67 -21.58 -12.03 21.75
C PRO A 67 -21.53 -10.51 21.73
N ALA A 68 -22.03 -9.90 22.81
CA ALA A 68 -21.89 -8.46 23.03
C ALA A 68 -20.42 -8.03 23.08
N ALA A 69 -20.17 -6.72 22.99
CA ALA A 69 -18.81 -6.18 23.04
C ALA A 69 -18.03 -6.71 24.25
N GLY A 70 -16.82 -7.23 24.01
CA GLY A 70 -16.02 -7.87 25.05
C GLY A 70 -14.92 -8.80 24.50
N PRO A 71 -14.18 -9.48 25.40
CA PRO A 71 -13.09 -10.38 25.02
C PRO A 71 -13.57 -11.57 24.18
N GLU A 72 -14.79 -12.07 24.43
CA GLU A 72 -15.39 -13.16 23.65
C GLU A 72 -15.60 -12.77 22.18
N ARG A 73 -16.11 -11.56 21.94
CA ARG A 73 -16.30 -11.01 20.59
C ARG A 73 -14.97 -10.80 19.86
N ALA A 74 -13.95 -10.33 20.59
CA ALA A 74 -12.61 -10.16 20.04
C ALA A 74 -11.96 -11.50 19.64
N ALA A 75 -12.21 -12.57 20.39
CA ALA A 75 -11.71 -13.91 20.12
C ALA A 75 -12.53 -14.67 19.06
N LEU A 76 -13.80 -14.29 18.83
CA LEU A 76 -14.69 -14.96 17.88
C LEU A 76 -14.18 -14.84 16.44
N LEU A 77 -13.93 -13.63 15.94
CA LEU A 77 -13.54 -13.45 14.53
C LEU A 77 -12.26 -14.20 14.12
N PRO A 78 -11.16 -14.20 14.90
CA PRO A 78 -10.00 -15.05 14.61
C PRO A 78 -10.37 -16.54 14.51
N ARG A 79 -11.17 -17.06 15.45
CA ARG A 79 -11.62 -18.47 15.44
C ARG A 79 -12.47 -18.79 14.21
N LEU A 80 -13.35 -17.86 13.81
CA LEU A 80 -14.13 -17.99 12.58
C LEU A 80 -13.26 -17.96 11.35
N ALA A 81 -12.22 -17.12 11.33
CA ALA A 81 -11.26 -17.06 10.25
C ALA A 81 -10.56 -18.41 10.09
N GLU A 82 -10.03 -18.96 11.19
CA GLU A 82 -9.31 -20.23 11.22
C GLU A 82 -10.21 -21.40 10.82
N ARG A 83 -11.38 -21.57 11.45
CA ARG A 83 -12.34 -22.65 11.13
C ARG A 83 -12.79 -22.63 9.68
N ASN A 84 -12.81 -21.46 9.05
CA ASN A 84 -13.27 -21.27 7.69
C ASN A 84 -12.15 -21.07 6.68
N GLU A 85 -10.88 -21.23 7.07
CA GLU A 85 -9.73 -20.98 6.22
C GLU A 85 -9.83 -19.61 5.50
N ALA A 86 -10.34 -18.60 6.21
CA ALA A 86 -10.51 -17.24 5.70
C ALA A 86 -9.32 -16.35 6.13
N SER A 87 -8.78 -15.58 5.17
CA SER A 87 -7.65 -14.68 5.43
C SER A 87 -8.04 -13.38 6.13
N TRP A 88 -9.34 -13.06 6.13
CA TRP A 88 -9.93 -11.94 6.83
C TRP A 88 -11.41 -12.24 7.11
N VAL A 89 -11.94 -11.56 8.13
CA VAL A 89 -13.36 -11.61 8.49
C VAL A 89 -13.86 -10.19 8.62
N PHE A 90 -14.99 -9.89 8.01
CA PHE A 90 -15.72 -8.65 8.19
C PHE A 90 -17.11 -8.99 8.72
N CYS A 91 -17.49 -8.37 9.82
CA CYS A 91 -18.78 -8.57 10.46
C CYS A 91 -19.49 -7.23 10.57
N ALA A 92 -20.77 -7.21 10.23
CA ALA A 92 -21.61 -6.03 10.28
C ALA A 92 -22.93 -6.35 10.97
N GLU A 93 -23.43 -5.42 11.77
CA GLU A 93 -24.80 -5.51 12.26
C GLU A 93 -25.78 -5.37 11.10
N ARG A 94 -26.98 -5.95 11.24
CA ARG A 94 -28.09 -5.69 10.31
C ARG A 94 -28.29 -4.18 10.18
N ASN A 95 -28.41 -3.72 8.93
CA ASN A 95 -28.53 -2.30 8.54
C ASN A 95 -27.26 -1.44 8.75
N ALA A 96 -26.13 -1.99 9.20
CA ALA A 96 -24.90 -1.19 9.32
C ALA A 96 -24.44 -0.60 7.98
N LEU A 97 -24.66 -1.27 6.85
CA LEU A 97 -24.33 -0.71 5.53
C LEU A 97 -25.24 0.48 5.16
N GLU A 98 -26.52 0.43 5.53
CA GLU A 98 -27.45 1.55 5.32
C GLU A 98 -27.02 2.76 6.15
N GLU A 99 -26.65 2.52 7.42
CA GLU A 99 -26.12 3.54 8.32
C GLU A 99 -24.79 4.15 7.80
N VAL A 100 -23.89 3.34 7.21
CA VAL A 100 -22.69 3.86 6.53
C VAL A 100 -23.10 4.84 5.43
N MET A 101 -24.05 4.47 4.58
CA MET A 101 -24.48 5.29 3.44
C MET A 101 -25.22 6.54 3.87
N GLU A 102 -26.05 6.46 4.91
CA GLU A 102 -26.77 7.61 5.49
C GLU A 102 -25.77 8.63 6.07
N ARG A 103 -24.83 8.17 6.90
CA ARG A 103 -23.76 9.04 7.44
C ARG A 103 -22.87 9.61 6.36
N PHE A 104 -22.59 8.83 5.31
CA PHE A 104 -21.79 9.28 4.18
C PHE A 104 -22.51 10.39 3.40
N GLY A 105 -23.78 10.17 3.06
CA GLY A 105 -24.64 11.15 2.40
C GLY A 105 -24.82 12.44 3.20
N ALA A 106 -24.91 12.35 4.53
CA ALA A 106 -25.03 13.51 5.41
C ALA A 106 -23.75 14.36 5.49
N ARG A 107 -22.58 13.80 5.18
CA ARG A 107 -21.27 14.47 5.32
C ARG A 107 -20.64 14.92 4.01
N ILE A 108 -20.94 14.24 2.91
CA ILE A 108 -20.38 14.55 1.60
C ILE A 108 -20.88 15.90 1.09
N ARG A 109 -19.97 16.66 0.48
CA ARG A 109 -20.25 17.93 -0.19
C ARG A 109 -19.97 17.80 -1.68
N ARG A 110 -20.63 18.62 -2.49
CA ARG A 110 -20.40 18.67 -3.95
C ARG A 110 -18.96 19.05 -4.31
N THR A 111 -18.27 19.75 -3.42
CA THR A 111 -16.87 20.18 -3.61
C THR A 111 -15.86 19.12 -3.17
N ASP A 112 -16.30 18.02 -2.56
CA ASP A 112 -15.38 17.00 -2.07
C ASP A 112 -14.84 16.17 -3.23
N ASP A 113 -13.51 16.17 -3.37
CA ASP A 113 -12.83 15.25 -4.28
C ASP A 113 -12.85 13.80 -3.75
N LEU A 114 -12.37 12.86 -4.56
CA LEU A 114 -12.34 11.43 -4.21
C LEU A 114 -11.53 11.14 -2.93
N THR A 115 -10.50 11.92 -2.63
CA THR A 115 -9.68 11.74 -1.42
C THR A 115 -10.44 12.20 -0.18
N ALA A 116 -11.08 13.38 -0.24
CA ALA A 116 -11.98 13.84 0.81
C ALA A 116 -13.11 12.83 1.06
N GLN A 117 -13.78 12.36 0.01
CA GLN A 117 -14.82 11.33 0.09
C GLN A 117 -14.30 10.03 0.73
N THR A 118 -13.12 9.56 0.31
CA THR A 118 -12.49 8.35 0.89
C THR A 118 -12.21 8.53 2.37
N LEU A 119 -11.68 9.68 2.79
CA LEU A 119 -11.40 9.97 4.19
C LEU A 119 -12.67 10.08 5.04
N ILE A 120 -13.75 10.64 4.50
CA ILE A 120 -15.08 10.64 5.13
C ILE A 120 -15.54 9.20 5.36
N LEU A 121 -15.47 8.34 4.34
CA LEU A 121 -15.88 6.93 4.44
C LEU A 121 -15.04 6.17 5.47
N VAL A 122 -13.71 6.34 5.46
CA VAL A 122 -12.81 5.71 6.44
C VAL A 122 -13.16 6.15 7.86
N SER A 123 -13.42 7.44 8.07
CA SER A 123 -13.83 8.00 9.36
C SER A 123 -15.15 7.39 9.84
N ILE A 124 -16.15 7.25 8.95
CA ILE A 124 -17.43 6.60 9.28
C ILE A 124 -17.22 5.14 9.68
N ILE A 125 -16.45 4.37 8.90
CA ILE A 125 -16.15 2.97 9.20
C ILE A 125 -15.47 2.84 10.58
N GLN A 126 -14.53 3.73 10.91
CA GLN A 126 -13.87 3.73 12.21
C GLN A 126 -14.83 4.05 13.36
N GLN A 127 -15.70 5.06 13.20
CA GLN A 127 -16.74 5.39 14.19
C GLN A 127 -17.67 4.20 14.43
N MET A 128 -18.16 3.59 13.36
CA MET A 128 -19.05 2.43 13.45
C MET A 128 -18.35 1.19 14.02
N THR A 129 -17.03 1.05 13.81
CA THR A 129 -16.24 0.01 14.47
C THR A 129 -16.13 0.29 15.98
N ALA A 130 -15.91 1.54 16.38
CA ALA A 130 -15.86 1.94 17.78
C ALA A 130 -17.21 1.79 18.50
N GLU A 131 -18.31 2.06 17.79
CA GLU A 131 -19.69 1.83 18.24
C GLU A 131 -20.06 0.33 18.31
N GLY A 132 -19.22 -0.55 17.76
CA GLY A 132 -19.48 -1.99 17.72
C GLY A 132 -20.55 -2.40 16.71
N LEU A 133 -20.86 -1.57 15.71
CA LEU A 133 -21.75 -1.90 14.59
C LEU A 133 -21.01 -2.65 13.47
N LEU A 134 -19.70 -2.43 13.38
CA LEU A 134 -18.80 -3.11 12.47
C LEU A 134 -17.68 -3.78 13.25
N ASP A 135 -17.23 -4.92 12.75
CA ASP A 135 -16.00 -5.56 13.19
C ASP A 135 -15.22 -6.10 12.03
N ARG A 136 -13.91 -6.22 12.26
CA ARG A 136 -13.02 -6.85 11.31
C ARG A 136 -11.90 -7.59 11.99
N TRP A 137 -11.40 -8.59 11.30
CA TRP A 137 -10.17 -9.28 11.59
C TRP A 137 -9.38 -9.47 10.28
N PRO A 138 -8.05 -9.22 10.26
CA PRO A 138 -7.22 -8.78 11.38
C PRO A 138 -7.36 -7.28 11.69
N ARG A 139 -7.15 -6.90 12.96
CA ARG A 139 -7.28 -5.52 13.47
C ARG A 139 -6.02 -4.66 13.28
N ARG A 140 -5.37 -4.76 12.12
CA ARG A 140 -4.02 -4.17 11.89
C ARG A 140 -3.93 -2.64 12.01
N LEU A 141 -5.04 -1.93 11.82
CA LEU A 141 -5.08 -0.45 11.93
C LEU A 141 -5.91 -0.01 13.14
N HIS A 142 -6.09 -0.87 14.13
CA HIS A 142 -6.80 -0.50 15.35
C HIS A 142 -5.99 0.53 16.14
N GLY A 143 -6.65 1.60 16.58
CA GLY A 143 -6.01 2.70 17.31
C GLY A 143 -5.19 3.67 16.45
N VAL A 144 -5.07 3.44 15.14
CA VAL A 144 -4.42 4.38 14.23
C VAL A 144 -5.47 5.39 13.75
N PRO A 145 -5.32 6.69 14.05
CA PRO A 145 -6.25 7.70 13.56
C PRO A 145 -6.20 7.78 12.03
N PRO A 146 -7.31 8.13 11.37
CA PRO A 146 -7.31 8.31 9.93
C PRO A 146 -6.46 9.54 9.60
N PRO A 147 -5.66 9.51 8.53
CA PRO A 147 -4.86 10.66 8.15
C PRO A 147 -5.77 11.83 7.76
N THR A 148 -5.36 13.05 8.07
CA THR A 148 -6.09 14.26 7.63
C THR A 148 -5.85 14.51 6.13
N PRO A 149 -6.73 15.24 5.43
CA PRO A 149 -6.51 15.60 4.03
C PRO A 149 -5.16 16.28 3.79
N ASN A 150 -4.72 17.15 4.70
CA ASN A 150 -3.43 17.81 4.62
C ASN A 150 -2.24 16.84 4.74
N VAL A 151 -2.34 15.83 5.61
CA VAL A 151 -1.29 14.79 5.74
C VAL A 151 -1.21 13.96 4.47
N VAL A 152 -2.35 13.57 3.89
CA VAL A 152 -2.39 12.85 2.61
C VAL A 152 -1.76 13.70 1.51
N GLN A 153 -2.15 14.97 1.41
CA GLN A 153 -1.65 15.88 0.40
C GLN A 153 -0.14 16.07 0.49
N ARG A 154 0.39 16.37 1.68
CA ARG A 154 1.83 16.51 1.92
C ARG A 154 2.59 15.22 1.61
N SER A 155 2.03 14.06 1.95
CA SER A 155 2.64 12.77 1.65
C SER A 155 2.74 12.55 0.13
N ILE A 156 1.71 12.93 -0.62
CA ILE A 156 1.73 12.87 -2.08
C ILE A 156 2.70 13.91 -2.65
N ASP A 157 2.72 15.15 -2.14
CA ASP A 157 3.66 16.20 -2.54
C ASP A 157 5.12 15.77 -2.36
N ALA A 158 5.42 15.08 -1.26
CA ALA A 158 6.76 14.61 -0.95
C ALA A 158 7.26 13.48 -1.87
N VAL A 159 6.34 12.71 -2.46
CA VAL A 159 6.67 11.60 -3.37
C VAL A 159 6.57 12.01 -4.84
N CYS A 160 5.56 12.81 -5.17
CA CYS A 160 5.26 13.27 -6.51
C CYS A 160 4.75 14.71 -6.46
N PRO A 161 5.65 15.71 -6.58
CA PRO A 161 5.24 17.10 -6.72
C PRO A 161 4.28 17.31 -7.89
N SER A 162 3.49 18.38 -7.85
CA SER A 162 2.64 18.77 -8.99
C SER A 162 3.49 19.04 -10.23
N GLY A 163 3.05 18.55 -11.39
CA GLY A 163 3.77 18.65 -12.65
C GLY A 163 4.76 17.51 -12.90
N LYS A 164 4.91 16.58 -11.95
CA LYS A 164 5.79 15.41 -12.08
C LYS A 164 5.01 14.10 -12.22
N CYS A 165 5.72 13.05 -12.58
CA CYS A 165 5.19 11.70 -12.74
C CYS A 165 5.79 10.71 -11.73
N VAL A 166 5.00 9.69 -11.36
CA VAL A 166 5.49 8.47 -10.69
C VAL A 166 5.47 7.32 -11.66
N VAL A 167 6.50 6.49 -11.66
CA VAL A 167 6.56 5.25 -12.44
C VAL A 167 6.89 4.07 -11.55
N LEU A 168 6.13 2.99 -11.74
CA LEU A 168 6.51 1.65 -11.36
C LEU A 168 6.73 0.84 -12.65
N GLY A 169 7.93 0.34 -12.88
CA GLY A 169 8.23 -0.52 -14.04
C GLY A 169 8.81 -1.86 -13.59
N LEU A 170 8.10 -2.95 -13.85
CA LEU A 170 8.50 -4.29 -13.44
C LEU A 170 8.81 -5.15 -14.67
N PHE A 171 9.93 -5.86 -14.59
CA PHE A 171 10.45 -6.66 -15.70
C PHE A 171 10.45 -8.15 -15.35
N GLU A 172 10.26 -9.01 -16.35
CA GLU A 172 10.31 -10.47 -16.22
C GLU A 172 10.89 -11.04 -17.51
N GLU A 173 11.87 -11.94 -17.39
CA GLU A 173 12.53 -12.59 -18.54
C GLU A 173 13.04 -11.61 -19.62
N GLY A 174 13.50 -10.43 -19.21
CA GLY A 174 14.02 -9.39 -20.12
C GLY A 174 12.95 -8.52 -20.78
N GLU A 175 11.68 -8.72 -20.48
CA GLU A 175 10.56 -7.95 -21.02
C GLU A 175 9.87 -7.11 -19.93
N LEU A 176 9.15 -6.06 -20.34
CA LEU A 176 8.33 -5.28 -19.41
C LEU A 176 7.06 -6.05 -19.04
N TYR A 177 7.10 -6.70 -17.87
CA TYR A 177 5.99 -7.47 -17.33
C TYR A 177 4.74 -6.62 -17.09
N THR A 178 4.91 -5.50 -16.39
CA THR A 178 3.87 -4.48 -16.16
C THR A 178 4.48 -3.13 -15.79
N ALA A 179 3.75 -2.05 -16.06
CA ALA A 179 4.11 -0.73 -15.60
C ALA A 179 2.87 0.07 -15.20
N ALA A 180 3.05 1.01 -14.28
CA ALA A 180 2.03 1.97 -13.91
C ALA A 180 2.67 3.36 -13.85
N ILE A 181 2.12 4.29 -14.62
CA ILE A 181 2.57 5.68 -14.68
C ILE A 181 1.45 6.57 -14.18
N LEU A 182 1.79 7.45 -13.24
CA LEU A 182 0.87 8.40 -12.63
C LEU A 182 1.39 9.81 -12.90
N ARG A 183 0.71 10.57 -13.76
CA ARG A 183 1.04 11.99 -13.95
C ARG A 183 0.22 12.84 -13.01
N ARG A 184 0.89 13.77 -12.34
CA ARG A 184 0.24 14.71 -11.44
C ARG A 184 0.13 16.10 -12.06
N LYS A 185 -1.06 16.68 -12.03
CA LYS A 185 -1.34 18.05 -12.46
C LYS A 185 -2.17 18.79 -11.41
N GLY A 186 -1.58 19.83 -10.84
CA GLY A 186 -2.20 20.58 -9.74
C GLY A 186 -2.42 19.69 -8.51
N PRO A 187 -3.64 19.67 -7.92
CA PRO A 187 -3.88 18.93 -6.69
C PRO A 187 -4.02 17.41 -6.89
N GLY A 188 -4.17 16.91 -8.13
CA GLY A 188 -4.48 15.51 -8.39
C GLY A 188 -3.71 14.87 -9.54
N PHE A 189 -3.90 13.57 -9.70
CA PHE A 189 -3.43 12.78 -10.84
C PHE A 189 -4.46 12.84 -11.95
N ASP A 190 -4.03 13.32 -13.12
CA ASP A 190 -4.87 13.46 -14.30
C ASP A 190 -4.64 12.35 -15.33
N VAL A 191 -3.61 11.51 -15.14
CA VAL A 191 -3.35 10.33 -15.98
C VAL A 191 -2.96 9.13 -15.12
N LEU A 192 -3.61 7.99 -15.40
CA LEU A 192 -3.19 6.64 -15.03
C LEU A 192 -2.87 5.87 -16.31
N ALA A 193 -1.58 5.77 -16.64
CA ALA A 193 -1.13 5.05 -17.83
C ALA A 193 -0.56 3.68 -17.50
N GLY A 194 -0.92 2.69 -18.32
CA GLY A 194 -0.42 1.33 -18.29
C GLY A 194 0.75 1.11 -19.24
N PRO A 195 1.28 -0.13 -19.30
CA PRO A 195 2.52 -0.41 -20.02
C PRO A 195 2.40 -0.29 -21.54
N GLN A 196 1.21 -0.44 -22.14
CA GLN A 196 1.09 -0.43 -23.60
C GLN A 196 1.42 0.93 -24.22
N ASP A 197 1.09 2.01 -23.50
CA ASP A 197 1.32 3.35 -24.02
C ASP A 197 2.82 3.67 -24.07
N VAL A 198 3.59 3.21 -23.07
CA VAL A 198 5.05 3.35 -23.08
C VAL A 198 5.74 2.34 -23.99
N LEU A 199 5.23 1.10 -24.09
CA LEU A 199 5.78 0.06 -24.96
C LEU A 199 5.75 0.45 -26.44
N ALA A 200 4.70 1.16 -26.87
CA ALA A 200 4.62 1.70 -28.23
C ALA A 200 5.79 2.63 -28.59
N HIS A 201 6.46 3.20 -27.59
CA HIS A 201 7.51 4.21 -27.74
C HIS A 201 8.90 3.73 -27.27
N THR A 202 9.01 2.61 -26.56
CA THR A 202 10.30 2.13 -25.99
C THR A 202 11.12 1.28 -26.95
N GLY A 203 10.54 0.80 -28.06
CA GLY A 203 11.23 -0.08 -29.02
C GLY A 203 11.52 -1.47 -28.43
N HIS A 204 12.44 -2.21 -29.05
CA HIS A 204 12.88 -3.51 -28.51
C HIS A 204 13.73 -3.32 -27.26
N LEU A 205 13.34 -3.97 -26.18
CA LEU A 205 14.10 -4.00 -24.92
C LEU A 205 15.38 -4.83 -25.10
N SER A 206 16.42 -4.47 -24.33
CA SER A 206 17.73 -5.11 -24.42
C SER A 206 17.80 -6.47 -23.72
N GLY A 207 16.80 -6.80 -22.90
CA GLY A 207 16.76 -8.00 -22.07
C GLY A 207 17.44 -7.81 -20.71
N ASP A 208 18.12 -6.67 -20.48
CA ASP A 208 18.65 -6.27 -19.19
C ASP A 208 17.79 -5.16 -18.60
N TRP A 209 16.96 -5.52 -17.63
CA TRP A 209 16.01 -4.61 -16.99
C TRP A 209 16.66 -3.34 -16.43
N ARG A 210 17.93 -3.40 -16.01
CA ARG A 210 18.63 -2.22 -15.47
C ARG A 210 18.85 -1.19 -16.57
N ARG A 211 19.19 -1.63 -17.78
CA ARG A 211 19.30 -0.77 -18.95
C ARG A 211 17.92 -0.34 -19.45
N ASP A 212 16.99 -1.29 -19.50
CA ASP A 212 15.64 -1.06 -20.00
C ASP A 212 14.84 -0.06 -19.14
N SER A 213 15.12 -0.01 -17.84
CA SER A 213 14.55 1.00 -16.94
C SER A 213 14.95 2.44 -17.32
N LEU A 214 16.13 2.66 -17.91
CA LEU A 214 16.57 3.98 -18.37
C LEU A 214 15.80 4.40 -19.62
N TYR A 215 15.54 3.47 -20.54
CA TYR A 215 14.70 3.73 -21.72
C TYR A 215 13.26 4.03 -21.30
N LEU A 216 12.69 3.24 -20.39
CA LEU A 216 11.36 3.50 -19.83
C LEU A 216 11.28 4.88 -19.14
N THR A 217 12.28 5.23 -18.34
CA THR A 217 12.40 6.55 -17.69
C THR A 217 12.36 7.67 -18.72
N ARG A 218 13.15 7.54 -19.79
CA ARG A 218 13.21 8.53 -20.88
C ARG A 218 11.87 8.65 -21.59
N THR A 219 11.29 7.54 -22.00
CA THR A 219 9.98 7.51 -22.67
C THR A 219 8.91 8.16 -21.81
N VAL A 220 8.84 7.83 -20.51
CA VAL A 220 7.86 8.48 -19.61
C VAL A 220 8.10 9.97 -19.50
N THR A 221 9.37 10.39 -19.42
CA THR A 221 9.71 11.81 -19.32
C THR A 221 9.30 12.57 -20.58
N GLU A 222 9.49 11.98 -21.76
CA GLU A 222 9.11 12.55 -23.05
C GLU A 222 7.58 12.57 -23.25
N THR A 223 6.86 11.54 -22.80
CA THR A 223 5.40 11.40 -23.02
C THR A 223 4.55 12.10 -21.96
N TYR A 224 4.91 12.00 -20.68
CA TYR A 224 4.06 12.46 -19.57
C TYR A 224 4.66 13.62 -18.77
N GLY A 225 5.98 13.78 -18.76
CA GLY A 225 6.68 14.85 -18.06
C GLY A 225 7.70 14.34 -17.04
N GLU A 226 8.41 15.28 -16.39
CA GLU A 226 9.52 15.00 -15.48
C GLU A 226 9.14 14.00 -14.37
N LEU A 227 10.03 13.06 -14.06
CA LEU A 227 9.81 12.09 -12.99
C LEU A 227 10.02 12.73 -11.61
N GLY A 228 9.06 12.51 -10.72
CA GLY A 228 9.19 12.75 -9.28
C GLY A 228 9.70 11.51 -8.55
N LEU A 229 9.27 10.32 -8.98
CA LEU A 229 9.71 9.04 -8.45
C LEU A 229 9.65 7.97 -9.55
N GLY A 230 10.73 7.21 -9.72
CA GLY A 230 10.73 5.98 -10.51
C GLY A 230 11.15 4.80 -9.65
N VAL A 231 10.43 3.68 -9.74
CA VAL A 231 10.77 2.42 -9.07
C VAL A 231 10.81 1.30 -10.11
N PHE A 232 11.95 0.64 -10.23
CA PHE A 232 12.19 -0.38 -11.24
C PHE A 232 12.85 -1.61 -10.62
N ALA A 233 12.40 -2.80 -11.01
CA ALA A 233 12.94 -4.06 -10.53
C ALA A 233 12.49 -5.23 -11.39
N GLU A 234 13.08 -6.41 -11.17
CA GLU A 234 12.44 -7.66 -11.58
C GLU A 234 11.15 -7.89 -10.78
N HIS A 235 10.13 -8.40 -11.48
CA HIS A 235 8.81 -8.71 -10.94
C HIS A 235 8.89 -9.55 -9.66
N ASP A 236 9.65 -10.65 -9.68
CA ASP A 236 9.79 -11.55 -8.53
C ASP A 236 10.48 -10.89 -7.33
N THR A 237 11.48 -10.06 -7.58
CA THR A 237 12.15 -9.30 -6.53
C THR A 237 11.20 -8.30 -5.88
N PHE A 238 10.48 -7.51 -6.69
CA PHE A 238 9.51 -6.54 -6.17
C PHE A 238 8.40 -7.24 -5.38
N LYS A 239 7.84 -8.32 -5.92
CA LYS A 239 6.79 -9.13 -5.30
C LYS A 239 7.24 -9.70 -3.96
N ARG A 240 8.46 -10.24 -3.87
CA ARG A 240 9.06 -10.73 -2.62
C ARG A 240 9.17 -9.62 -1.58
N LEU A 241 9.72 -8.47 -1.96
CA LEU A 241 9.89 -7.31 -1.07
C LEU A 241 8.55 -6.74 -0.59
N GLN A 242 7.52 -6.75 -1.43
CA GLN A 242 6.19 -6.29 -1.05
C GLN A 242 5.50 -7.20 -0.02
N ARG A 243 5.77 -8.51 -0.08
CA ARG A 243 5.01 -9.53 0.66
C ARG A 243 5.71 -10.01 1.93
N GLU A 244 7.03 -10.11 1.88
CA GLU A 244 7.82 -10.82 2.89
C GLU A 244 8.99 -9.99 3.44
N ALA A 245 9.05 -8.69 3.12
CA ALA A 245 10.15 -7.85 3.58
C ALA A 245 10.29 -7.87 5.11
N LYS A 246 11.48 -8.22 5.55
CA LYS A 246 11.98 -7.96 6.89
C LYS A 246 12.55 -6.55 6.94
N PRO A 247 12.68 -5.96 8.14
CA PRO A 247 13.36 -4.69 8.28
C PRO A 247 14.73 -4.71 7.58
N GLY A 248 15.01 -3.72 6.74
CA GLY A 248 16.25 -3.56 5.98
C GLY A 248 16.30 -4.27 4.63
N ASP A 249 15.32 -5.10 4.25
CA ASP A 249 15.34 -5.82 2.98
C ASP A 249 15.20 -4.87 1.78
N TRP A 250 14.39 -3.82 1.90
CA TRP A 250 14.25 -2.80 0.87
C TRP A 250 15.56 -2.01 0.70
N GLY A 251 16.16 -1.56 1.81
CA GLY A 251 17.45 -0.87 1.78
C GLY A 251 18.56 -1.74 1.17
N LYS A 252 18.60 -3.04 1.52
CA LYS A 252 19.55 -4.00 0.92
C LYS A 252 19.33 -4.15 -0.58
N ALA A 253 18.08 -4.34 -1.03
CA ALA A 253 17.76 -4.55 -2.44
C ALA A 253 18.16 -3.34 -3.31
N ILE A 254 17.98 -2.12 -2.79
CA ILE A 254 18.45 -0.89 -3.45
C ILE A 254 19.98 -0.84 -3.47
N ALA A 255 20.63 -1.13 -2.34
CA ALA A 255 22.10 -1.08 -2.23
C ALA A 255 22.80 -2.05 -3.20
N VAL A 256 22.23 -3.25 -3.44
CA VAL A 256 22.76 -4.23 -4.41
C VAL A 256 22.20 -4.04 -5.84
N ARG A 257 21.40 -2.98 -6.07
CA ARG A 257 20.76 -2.68 -7.35
C ARG A 257 19.85 -3.79 -7.88
N ASP A 258 19.20 -4.53 -6.99
CA ASP A 258 18.07 -5.42 -7.32
C ASP A 258 16.76 -4.62 -7.47
N VAL A 259 16.73 -3.43 -6.88
CA VAL A 259 15.72 -2.39 -7.12
C VAL A 259 16.42 -1.10 -7.46
N SER A 260 15.98 -0.43 -8.52
CA SER A 260 16.40 0.92 -8.87
C SER A 260 15.33 1.91 -8.47
N VAL A 261 15.71 2.97 -7.75
CA VAL A 261 14.83 4.08 -7.42
C VAL A 261 15.45 5.35 -7.98
N SER A 262 14.82 5.95 -8.99
CA SER A 262 15.38 7.11 -9.69
C SER A 262 14.30 7.95 -10.39
N PRO A 263 14.20 9.26 -10.10
CA PRO A 263 14.85 9.94 -8.97
C PRO A 263 14.29 9.42 -7.63
N MET A 264 15.06 9.56 -6.56
CA MET A 264 14.65 9.20 -5.19
C MET A 264 14.26 10.46 -4.42
N PRO A 265 12.97 10.69 -4.11
CA PRO A 265 12.55 11.79 -3.27
C PRO A 265 13.16 11.69 -1.86
N PRO A 266 13.44 12.81 -1.17
CA PRO A 266 13.96 12.81 0.20
C PRO A 266 13.10 12.00 1.18
N ALA A 267 11.77 12.03 1.03
CA ALA A 267 10.86 11.24 1.86
C ALA A 267 11.07 9.72 1.71
N ILE A 268 11.40 9.25 0.50
CA ILE A 268 11.73 7.84 0.26
C ILE A 268 13.10 7.51 0.83
N ALA A 269 14.10 8.37 0.64
CA ALA A 269 15.43 8.20 1.23
C ALA A 269 15.36 8.09 2.77
N LEU A 270 14.58 8.96 3.41
CA LEU A 270 14.32 8.93 4.84
C LEU A 270 13.65 7.64 5.30
N ALA A 271 12.59 7.20 4.62
CA ALA A 271 11.88 5.97 4.95
C ALA A 271 12.82 4.75 4.89
N LEU A 272 13.72 4.72 3.89
CA LEU A 272 14.73 3.69 3.77
C LEU A 272 15.84 3.80 4.85
N GLY A 273 16.18 5.02 5.27
CA GLY A 273 17.07 5.26 6.42
C GLY A 273 16.51 4.68 7.72
N VAL A 274 15.21 4.88 7.97
CA VAL A 274 14.49 4.29 9.11
C VAL A 274 14.50 2.76 9.02
N ASP A 275 14.29 2.19 7.82
CA ASP A 275 14.35 0.75 7.58
C ASP A 275 15.76 0.17 7.88
N GLY A 276 16.81 0.87 7.47
CA GLY A 276 18.20 0.53 7.80
C GLY A 276 18.51 0.60 9.29
N ALA A 277 18.00 1.64 9.98
CA ALA A 277 18.14 1.77 11.43
C ALA A 277 17.44 0.63 12.20
N ARG A 278 16.26 0.21 11.73
CA ARG A 278 15.54 -0.95 12.29
C ARG A 278 16.34 -2.24 12.16
N LEU A 279 16.95 -2.49 11.00
CA LEU A 279 17.84 -3.63 10.80
C LEU A 279 19.02 -3.61 11.77
N ALA A 280 19.63 -2.43 12.00
CA ALA A 280 20.73 -2.28 12.95
C ALA A 280 20.29 -2.57 14.39
N ALA A 281 19.10 -2.08 14.78
CA ALA A 281 18.50 -2.35 16.09
C ALA A 281 18.16 -3.84 16.30
N GLU A 282 17.59 -4.51 15.30
CA GLU A 282 17.30 -5.95 15.36
C GLU A 282 18.57 -6.79 15.42
N LYS A 283 19.66 -6.31 14.79
CA LYS A 283 20.98 -6.97 14.76
C LYS A 283 21.94 -6.51 15.85
N LEU A 284 21.57 -5.62 16.75
CA LEU A 284 22.42 -5.15 17.85
C LEU A 284 22.76 -6.25 18.89
N GLY A 285 22.26 -7.49 18.69
CA GLY A 285 22.79 -8.70 19.31
C GLY A 285 23.98 -9.37 18.58
N LYS A 286 24.39 -8.94 17.38
CA LYS A 286 25.49 -9.50 16.56
C LYS A 286 26.17 -8.41 15.71
N LEU A 287 27.33 -7.95 16.17
CA LEU A 287 28.06 -6.75 15.74
C LEU A 287 28.69 -6.66 14.31
N PRO A 288 28.81 -7.70 13.44
CA PRO A 288 29.51 -7.50 12.16
C PRO A 288 28.64 -6.96 11.00
N ALA A 289 27.33 -6.78 11.16
CA ALA A 289 26.45 -6.43 10.03
C ALA A 289 26.47 -4.94 9.65
N ILE A 290 26.81 -4.04 10.58
CA ILE A 290 26.71 -2.58 10.39
C ILE A 290 27.71 -2.07 9.33
N GLN A 291 28.88 -2.70 9.21
CA GLN A 291 29.93 -2.28 8.26
C GLN A 291 29.56 -2.51 6.78
N ARG A 292 28.67 -3.46 6.46
CA ARG A 292 28.26 -3.72 5.05
C ARG A 292 27.29 -2.68 4.49
N PHE A 293 26.67 -1.87 5.34
CA PHE A 293 25.66 -0.87 4.94
C PHE A 293 26.18 0.57 5.00
N GLN A 294 27.45 0.78 5.38
CA GLN A 294 28.10 2.09 5.45
C GLN A 294 27.94 2.93 4.16
N PRO A 295 28.12 2.38 2.94
CA PRO A 295 27.94 3.14 1.69
C PRO A 295 26.49 3.55 1.42
N PHE A 296 25.53 2.80 1.96
CA PHE A 296 24.12 3.12 1.84
C PHE A 296 23.72 4.23 2.83
N PHE A 297 24.22 4.16 4.06
CA PHE A 297 24.01 5.21 5.05
C PHE A 297 24.65 6.54 4.63
N SER A 298 25.79 6.52 3.92
CA SER A 298 26.35 7.74 3.34
C SER A 298 25.47 8.30 2.23
N LEU A 299 24.95 7.48 1.31
CA LEU A 299 24.04 7.94 0.24
C LEU A 299 22.76 8.57 0.81
N VAL A 300 22.16 7.93 1.81
CA VAL A 300 20.98 8.46 2.51
C VAL A 300 21.33 9.73 3.28
N ARG A 301 22.51 9.78 3.92
CA ARG A 301 23.00 10.96 4.64
C ARG A 301 23.23 12.14 3.70
N ASP A 302 23.89 11.95 2.57
CA ASP A 302 24.17 13.02 1.60
C ASP A 302 22.86 13.59 1.04
N THR A 303 21.91 12.71 0.72
CA THR A 303 20.56 13.11 0.23
C THR A 303 19.74 13.81 1.33
N LEU A 304 19.96 13.47 2.61
CA LEU A 304 19.30 14.10 3.75
C LEU A 304 20.00 15.40 4.16
N GLU A 305 21.32 15.53 4.05
CA GLU A 305 22.05 16.78 4.33
C GLU A 305 21.71 17.86 3.29
N ASP A 306 21.51 17.48 2.03
CA ASP A 306 21.02 18.40 0.98
C ASP A 306 19.55 18.82 1.16
N ALA A 307 18.73 18.00 1.83
CA ALA A 307 17.29 18.24 2.00
C ALA A 307 16.90 18.79 3.39
N ALA A 308 17.68 18.49 4.44
CA ALA A 308 17.40 18.84 5.83
C ALA A 308 18.15 20.11 6.24
N GLY A 309 17.70 21.24 5.70
CA GLY A 309 17.79 22.49 6.44
C GLY A 309 16.89 22.40 7.67
N ASP A 310 17.47 22.07 8.82
CA ASP A 310 16.98 22.25 10.22
C ASP A 310 15.52 21.88 10.56
N SER A 311 14.81 21.10 9.73
CA SER A 311 13.38 20.83 9.91
C SER A 311 13.11 19.40 10.36
N ASP A 312 12.47 19.29 11.52
CA ASP A 312 12.10 18.04 12.18
C ASP A 312 11.09 17.25 11.34
N VAL A 313 11.45 16.02 10.99
CA VAL A 313 10.65 15.04 10.20
C VAL A 313 9.23 14.87 10.75
N SER A 314 9.07 15.00 12.06
CA SER A 314 7.77 14.94 12.74
C SER A 314 6.85 16.09 12.34
N GLN A 315 7.41 17.28 12.07
CA GLN A 315 6.68 18.45 11.56
C GLN A 315 6.32 18.31 10.07
N MET A 316 7.15 17.60 9.28
CA MET A 316 6.83 17.32 7.87
C MET A 316 5.61 16.40 7.73
N LEU A 317 5.55 15.33 8.52
CA LEU A 317 4.52 14.29 8.37
C LEU A 317 3.25 14.55 9.20
N GLY A 318 3.31 15.41 10.23
CA GLY A 318 2.14 15.76 11.05
C GLY A 318 1.61 14.63 11.95
N PHE A 319 2.34 13.53 12.05
CA PHE A 319 2.15 12.44 13.01
C PHE A 319 3.51 11.83 13.33
N ASN A 320 3.64 11.11 14.45
CA ASN A 320 4.87 10.42 14.81
C ASN A 320 4.97 9.10 14.01
N PRO A 321 5.82 9.01 12.97
CA PRO A 321 5.90 7.84 12.11
C PRO A 321 6.36 6.59 12.88
N LEU A 322 7.20 6.77 13.92
CA LEU A 322 7.67 5.68 14.77
C LEU A 322 6.55 5.11 15.64
N GLU A 323 5.59 5.93 16.06
CA GLU A 323 4.44 5.49 16.85
C GLU A 323 3.41 4.75 15.99
N ALA A 324 3.08 5.28 14.80
CA ALA A 324 2.25 4.59 13.81
C ALA A 324 2.87 3.24 13.40
N LEU A 325 4.19 3.22 13.20
CA LEU A 325 4.96 2.01 12.93
C LEU A 325 4.99 1.04 14.13
N ARG A 326 5.07 1.54 15.37
CA ARG A 326 5.01 0.71 16.58
C ARG A 326 3.65 0.03 16.73
N THR A 327 2.57 0.75 16.44
CA THR A 327 1.20 0.23 16.45
C THR A 327 0.97 -0.80 15.33
N LEU A 328 1.56 -0.58 14.15
CA LEU A 328 1.54 -1.55 13.04
C LEU A 328 2.40 -2.81 13.30
N LEU A 329 3.42 -2.69 14.15
CA LEU A 329 4.35 -3.78 14.51
C LEU A 329 3.96 -4.56 15.76
N ALA A 330 3.04 -4.05 16.59
CA ALA A 330 2.50 -4.79 17.72
C ALA A 330 1.71 -5.99 17.16
N ARG A 331 2.40 -7.14 17.07
CA ARG A 331 1.83 -8.44 16.71
C ARG A 331 1.02 -9.01 17.85
#